data_AF-A0A920TGZ7-F1
#
_entry.id   AF-A0A920TGZ7-F1
#
_cell.length_a   1.000
_cell.length_b   1.000
_cell.length_c   1.000
_cell.angle_alpha   90.00
_cell.angle_beta   90.00
_cell.angle_gamma   90.00
#
_symmetry.space_group_name_H-M   'P 1'
#
loop_
_entity.id
_entity.type
_entity.pdbx_description
1 polymer ?
#
loop_
_entity_poly.entity_id
_entity_poly.type
_entity_poly.pdbx_seq_one_letter_code
_entity_poly.pdbx_strand_id
1 'polypeptide(L)'
;MKKIALQILGIIILIPAVGMATLRVENQNADGPSILFPGGEMTTGRLHTGPEPDWSFTDDIQLVELQLNDPMASRLIYVLEADGRLFIISGYMTTMLGRLWKEWAFEADEGNNEGVLRVETSDTPELWFASRRETYLMELLLN
;
A
#
# COMPACT_ATOMS: atom_id res chain seq x y z
N MET A 1 -26.78 25.03 -28.10
CA MET A 1 -26.42 23.59 -28.16
C MET A 1 -25.01 23.31 -27.64
N LYS A 2 -23.93 23.84 -28.23
CA LYS A 2 -22.54 23.58 -27.78
C LYS A 2 -22.25 23.92 -26.30
N LYS A 3 -22.79 25.04 -25.79
CA LYS A 3 -22.65 25.43 -24.37
C LYS A 3 -23.28 24.43 -23.40
N ILE A 4 -24.48 23.94 -23.73
CA ILE A 4 -25.21 22.96 -22.91
C ILE A 4 -24.47 21.62 -22.94
N ALA A 5 -24.00 21.18 -24.11
CA ALA A 5 -23.19 19.96 -24.22
C ALA A 5 -21.90 20.03 -23.37
N LEU A 6 -21.22 21.18 -23.38
CA LEU A 6 -20.03 21.39 -22.56
C LEU A 6 -20.34 21.41 -21.05
N GLN A 7 -21.46 22.03 -20.66
CA GLN A 7 -21.91 22.01 -19.26
C GLN A 7 -22.27 20.61 -18.78
N ILE A 8 -22.98 19.82 -19.61
CA ILE A 8 -23.31 18.43 -19.31
C ILE A 8 -22.04 17.60 -19.18
N LEU A 9 -21.09 17.74 -20.11
CA LEU A 9 -19.80 17.05 -20.03
C LEU A 9 -19.03 17.44 -18.76
N GLY A 10 -19.05 18.73 -18.40
CA GLY A 10 -18.44 19.23 -17.17
C GLY A 10 -19.04 18.59 -15.92
N ILE A 11 -20.36 18.49 -15.84
CA ILE A 11 -21.06 17.86 -14.72
C ILE A 11 -20.76 16.35 -14.66
N ILE A 12 -20.74 15.67 -15.80
CA ILE A 12 -20.42 14.23 -15.90
C ILE A 12 -19.00 13.93 -15.38
N ILE A 13 -18.05 14.85 -15.55
CA ILE A 13 -16.69 14.70 -15.02
C ILE A 13 -16.62 15.14 -13.55
N LEU A 14 -17.33 16.21 -13.18
CA LEU A 14 -17.28 16.78 -11.85
C LEU A 14 -17.83 15.84 -10.78
N ILE A 15 -18.97 15.18 -11.05
CA ILE A 15 -19.60 14.27 -10.10
C ILE A 15 -18.65 13.12 -9.67
N PRO A 16 -18.07 12.33 -10.59
CA PRO A 16 -17.14 11.27 -10.19
C PRO A 16 -15.84 11.82 -9.59
N ALA A 17 -15.37 12.98 -10.03
CA ALA A 17 -14.17 13.60 -9.44
C ALA A 17 -14.40 13.98 -7.97
N VAL A 18 -15.54 14.60 -7.65
CA VAL A 18 -15.92 14.92 -6.26
C VAL A 18 -16.15 13.64 -5.47
N GLY A 19 -16.84 12.64 -6.04
CA GLY A 19 -17.03 11.35 -5.39
C GLY A 19 -15.71 10.66 -5.03
N MET A 20 -14.75 10.60 -5.96
CA MET A 20 -13.41 10.04 -5.69
C MET A 20 -12.65 10.85 -4.63
N ALA A 21 -12.76 12.17 -4.64
CA ALA A 21 -12.12 13.02 -3.63
C ALA A 21 -12.69 12.76 -2.24
N THR A 22 -14.02 12.67 -2.11
CA THR A 22 -14.69 12.33 -0.85
C THR A 22 -14.26 10.96 -0.35
N LEU A 23 -14.30 9.93 -1.21
CA LEU A 23 -13.87 8.57 -0.83
C LEU A 23 -12.41 8.53 -0.38
N ARG A 24 -11.52 9.27 -1.05
CA ARG A 24 -10.11 9.36 -0.64
C ARG A 24 -9.95 9.98 0.75
N VAL A 25 -10.67 11.06 1.04
CA VAL A 25 -10.63 11.75 2.34
C VAL A 25 -11.22 10.89 3.46
N GLU A 26 -12.24 10.10 3.16
CA GLU A 26 -12.80 9.15 4.12
C GLU A 26 -11.80 8.00 4.38
N ASN A 27 -11.19 7.46 3.33
CA ASN A 27 -10.29 6.30 3.44
C ASN A 27 -8.97 6.61 4.15
N GLN A 28 -8.52 7.88 4.17
CA GLN A 28 -7.23 8.24 4.77
C GLN A 28 -7.11 7.93 6.28
N ASN A 29 -8.24 7.75 6.98
CA ASN A 29 -8.28 7.40 8.40
C ASN A 29 -8.82 5.97 8.62
N ALA A 30 -8.95 5.19 7.56
CA ALA A 30 -9.37 3.80 7.65
C ALA A 30 -8.23 2.94 8.22
N ASP A 31 -8.63 1.87 8.92
CA ASP A 31 -7.71 0.86 9.43
C ASP A 31 -7.24 -0.04 8.28
N GLY A 32 -6.20 0.43 7.58
CA GLY A 32 -5.70 -0.22 6.39
C GLY A 32 -6.19 0.41 5.07
N PRO A 33 -5.56 0.03 3.96
CA PRO A 33 -5.81 0.58 2.64
C PRO A 33 -7.08 0.03 2.01
N SER A 34 -7.56 0.74 1.00
CA SER A 34 -8.51 0.18 0.03
C SER A 34 -7.78 -0.17 -1.27
N ILE A 35 -8.47 -0.90 -2.15
CA ILE A 35 -7.97 -1.21 -3.51
C ILE A 35 -7.57 0.06 -4.27
N LEU A 36 -8.23 1.19 -4.02
CA LEU A 36 -8.07 2.42 -4.79
C LEU A 36 -7.30 3.51 -4.05
N PHE A 37 -7.30 3.52 -2.73
CA PHE A 37 -6.75 4.61 -1.93
C PHE A 37 -5.88 4.09 -0.79
N PRO A 38 -4.77 4.81 -0.48
CA PRO A 38 -4.05 4.60 0.76
C PRO A 38 -4.97 4.77 1.96
N GLY A 39 -4.70 3.98 3.00
CA GLY A 39 -5.38 4.04 4.28
C GLY A 39 -4.57 4.81 5.32
N GLY A 40 -5.10 4.85 6.54
CA GLY A 40 -4.44 5.44 7.69
C GLY A 40 -3.56 4.43 8.43
N GLU A 41 -3.30 4.74 9.70
CA GLU A 41 -2.70 3.80 10.64
C GLU A 41 -3.61 2.57 10.78
N MET A 42 -3.02 1.42 10.59
CA MET A 42 -3.60 0.13 10.84
C MET A 42 -3.61 -0.09 12.37
N THR A 43 -4.73 -0.54 12.93
CA THR A 43 -4.93 -0.64 14.39
C THR A 43 -5.43 -2.00 14.85
N THR A 44 -5.98 -2.80 13.95
CA THR A 44 -6.50 -4.15 14.18
C THR A 44 -5.45 -5.23 13.89
N GLY A 45 -5.56 -6.39 14.53
CA GLY A 45 -4.69 -7.54 14.30
C GLY A 45 -3.72 -7.83 15.44
N ARG A 46 -3.00 -8.96 15.32
CA ARG A 46 -2.11 -9.46 16.38
C ARG A 46 -0.65 -9.31 15.97
N LEU A 47 0.11 -8.54 16.75
CA LEU A 47 1.53 -8.37 16.50
C LEU A 47 2.25 -9.71 16.68
N HIS A 48 2.98 -10.11 15.64
CA HIS A 48 3.83 -11.29 15.73
C HIS A 48 5.08 -10.93 16.54
N THR A 49 5.22 -11.55 17.71
CA THR A 49 6.34 -11.32 18.64
C THR A 49 7.29 -12.51 18.74
N GLY A 50 7.16 -13.47 17.81
CA GLY A 50 7.97 -14.68 17.74
C GLY A 50 9.21 -14.55 16.83
N PRO A 51 9.95 -15.66 16.63
CA PRO A 51 10.96 -15.72 15.57
C PRO A 51 10.31 -15.46 14.21
N GLU A 52 11.12 -15.03 13.23
CA GLU A 52 10.65 -14.80 11.86
C GLU A 52 9.81 -15.99 11.36
N PRO A 53 8.59 -15.75 10.84
CA PRO A 53 7.74 -16.82 10.36
C PRO A 53 8.31 -17.43 9.08
N ASP A 54 7.84 -18.61 8.73
CA ASP A 54 8.02 -19.12 7.37
C ASP A 54 7.18 -18.26 6.41
N TRP A 55 7.82 -17.65 5.42
CA TRP A 55 7.19 -16.77 4.43
C TRP A 55 6.60 -17.52 3.23
N SER A 56 6.69 -18.86 3.20
CA SER A 56 6.16 -19.70 2.12
C SER A 56 4.66 -19.49 1.83
N PHE A 57 3.87 -19.01 2.80
CA PHE A 57 2.46 -18.66 2.59
C PHE A 57 2.25 -17.54 1.54
N THR A 58 3.29 -16.75 1.26
CA THR A 58 3.22 -15.67 0.26
C THR A 58 3.25 -16.18 -1.18
N ASP A 59 3.52 -17.47 -1.39
CA ASP A 59 3.33 -18.14 -2.68
C ASP A 59 1.86 -18.09 -3.13
N ASP A 60 0.93 -18.21 -2.18
CA ASP A 60 -0.51 -18.14 -2.41
C ASP A 60 -1.07 -16.72 -2.23
N ILE A 61 -0.45 -15.92 -1.34
CA ILE A 61 -0.93 -14.59 -0.94
C ILE A 61 0.15 -13.54 -1.19
N GLN A 62 0.14 -13.01 -2.41
CA GLN A 62 1.14 -12.04 -2.86
C GLN A 62 0.75 -10.59 -2.57
N LEU A 63 -0.53 -10.28 -2.33
CA LEU A 63 -1.01 -8.93 -2.09
C LEU A 63 -1.30 -8.76 -0.59
N VAL A 64 -0.61 -7.82 0.04
CA VAL A 64 -0.66 -7.60 1.50
C VAL A 64 -0.76 -6.11 1.82
N GLU A 65 -1.13 -5.79 3.05
CA GLU A 65 -1.18 -4.40 3.52
C GLU A 65 0.17 -4.02 4.12
N LEU A 66 0.73 -2.88 3.69
CA LEU A 66 1.94 -2.28 4.22
C LEU A 66 1.61 -0.90 4.77
N GLN A 67 1.89 -0.69 6.05
CA GLN A 67 1.94 0.63 6.67
C GLN A 67 3.38 1.10 6.79
N LEU A 68 3.62 2.36 6.42
CA LEU A 68 4.86 3.06 6.74
C LEU A 68 4.66 3.91 8.00
N ASN A 69 5.74 4.13 8.75
CA ASN A 69 5.69 4.95 9.96
C ASN A 69 5.78 6.46 9.67
N ASP A 70 6.43 6.84 8.56
CA ASP A 70 6.55 8.22 8.12
C ASP A 70 6.53 8.28 6.58
N PRO A 71 5.48 8.84 5.95
CA PRO A 71 4.23 9.26 6.56
C PRO A 71 3.43 8.04 7.05
N MET A 72 2.63 8.25 8.10
CA MET A 72 1.75 7.24 8.69
C MET A 72 0.59 6.91 7.73
N ALA A 73 0.84 6.00 6.78
CA ALA A 73 -0.11 5.63 5.74
C ALA A 73 0.06 4.16 5.34
N SER A 74 -1.07 3.51 5.08
CA SER A 74 -1.13 2.11 4.67
C SER A 74 -1.49 1.96 3.19
N ARG A 75 -1.02 0.87 2.55
CA ARG A 75 -1.19 0.60 1.10
C ARG A 75 -1.20 -0.89 0.81
N LEU A 76 -1.91 -1.28 -0.24
CA LEU A 76 -1.78 -2.64 -0.78
C LEU A 76 -0.51 -2.74 -1.61
N ILE A 77 0.29 -3.75 -1.33
CA ILE A 77 1.56 -3.97 -2.00
C ILE A 77 1.77 -5.45 -2.31
N TYR A 78 2.48 -5.70 -3.40
CA TYR A 78 2.88 -7.05 -3.73
C TYR A 78 4.15 -7.43 -2.97
N VAL A 79 4.19 -8.66 -2.48
CA VAL A 79 5.35 -9.26 -1.83
C VAL A 79 5.77 -10.55 -2.54
N LEU A 80 7.01 -10.94 -2.32
CA LEU A 80 7.62 -12.16 -2.83
C LEU A 80 8.53 -12.75 -1.75
N GLU A 81 8.51 -14.06 -1.58
CA GLU A 81 9.51 -14.78 -0.80
C GLU A 81 10.68 -15.23 -1.69
N ALA A 82 11.90 -15.06 -1.19
CA ALA A 82 13.09 -15.69 -1.76
C ALA A 82 14.13 -15.97 -0.67
N ASP A 83 14.73 -17.16 -0.68
CA ASP A 83 15.74 -17.59 0.28
C ASP A 83 15.32 -17.44 1.76
N GLY A 84 14.04 -17.70 2.07
CA GLY A 84 13.45 -17.58 3.39
C GLY A 84 13.24 -16.14 3.85
N ARG A 85 13.27 -15.17 2.93
CA ARG A 85 13.11 -13.74 3.22
C ARG A 85 12.00 -13.13 2.41
N LEU A 86 11.27 -12.20 3.03
CA LEU A 86 10.24 -11.42 2.36
C LEU A 86 10.82 -10.21 1.63
N PHE A 87 10.38 -10.00 0.39
CA PHE A 87 10.69 -8.85 -0.45
C PHE A 87 9.42 -8.10 -0.80
N ILE A 88 9.51 -6.78 -0.79
CA ILE A 88 8.43 -5.88 -1.18
C ILE A 88 8.64 -5.44 -2.63
N ILE A 89 7.68 -5.73 -3.51
CA ILE A 89 7.77 -5.38 -4.92
C ILE A 89 7.27 -3.94 -5.11
N SER A 90 8.20 -3.03 -5.39
CA SER A 90 7.87 -1.73 -5.96
C SER A 90 7.61 -1.90 -7.47
N GLY A 91 6.37 -2.17 -7.87
CA GLY A 91 6.00 -2.39 -9.28
C GLY A 91 6.42 -1.28 -10.29
N TYR A 92 6.21 -1.53 -11.57
CA TYR A 92 6.67 -0.73 -12.72
C TYR A 92 6.45 0.81 -12.66
N MET A 93 7.54 1.58 -12.81
CA MET A 93 7.60 3.06 -12.87
C MET A 93 7.49 3.66 -14.29
N THR A 94 7.17 2.86 -15.30
CA THR A 94 7.34 3.28 -16.71
C THR A 94 6.20 4.14 -17.26
N THR A 95 5.08 4.25 -16.56
CA THR A 95 3.91 5.02 -17.03
C THR A 95 3.74 6.34 -16.27
N MET A 96 3.21 7.36 -16.94
CA MET A 96 2.98 8.69 -16.33
C MET A 96 2.03 8.63 -15.13
N LEU A 97 1.00 7.76 -15.22
CA LEU A 97 0.13 7.41 -14.11
C LEU A 97 0.93 6.66 -13.04
N GLY A 98 1.71 5.64 -13.38
CA GLY A 98 2.56 4.93 -12.42
C GLY A 98 3.46 5.84 -11.59
N ARG A 99 4.01 6.93 -12.16
CA ARG A 99 4.82 7.91 -11.42
C ARG A 99 4.01 8.76 -10.44
N LEU A 100 2.85 9.25 -10.82
CA LEU A 100 1.97 10.04 -9.94
C LEU A 100 1.44 9.20 -8.77
N TRP A 101 1.27 7.89 -8.98
CA TRP A 101 0.79 6.95 -7.99
C TRP A 101 1.91 6.35 -7.10
N LYS A 102 3.18 6.68 -7.33
CA LYS A 102 4.36 6.05 -6.67
C LYS A 102 5.24 6.99 -5.85
N GLU A 103 4.77 8.20 -5.55
CA GLU A 103 5.41 9.12 -4.59
C GLU A 103 5.74 8.43 -3.25
N TRP A 104 4.91 7.45 -2.91
CA TRP A 104 5.00 6.56 -1.77
C TRP A 104 6.33 5.79 -1.63
N ALA A 105 7.04 5.49 -2.73
CA ALA A 105 8.32 4.78 -2.67
C ALA A 105 9.44 5.69 -2.16
N PHE A 106 9.37 7.00 -2.46
CA PHE A 106 10.27 8.00 -1.92
C PHE A 106 9.98 8.25 -0.44
N GLU A 107 8.70 8.33 -0.08
CA GLU A 107 8.24 8.40 1.31
C GLU A 107 8.83 7.28 2.19
N ALA A 108 8.88 6.04 1.68
CA ALA A 108 9.41 4.91 2.44
C ALA A 108 10.92 5.01 2.72
N ASP A 109 11.68 5.49 1.74
CA ASP A 109 13.12 5.70 1.86
C ASP A 109 13.43 6.84 2.84
N GLU A 110 12.65 7.92 2.76
CA GLU A 110 12.76 9.09 3.64
C GLU A 110 12.31 8.77 5.08
N GLY A 111 11.30 7.92 5.25
CA GLY A 111 10.62 7.59 6.50
C GLY A 111 11.28 6.52 7.39
N ASN A 112 12.60 6.41 7.35
CA ASN A 112 13.41 5.44 8.09
C ASN A 112 13.30 3.97 7.63
N ASN A 113 12.60 3.66 6.53
CA ASN A 113 12.40 2.28 6.01
C ASN A 113 11.80 1.30 7.05
N GLU A 114 11.06 1.82 8.03
CA GLU A 114 10.35 1.01 9.02
C GLU A 114 8.86 1.03 8.71
N GLY A 115 8.25 -0.14 8.79
CA GLY A 115 6.85 -0.32 8.47
C GLY A 115 6.28 -1.57 9.07
N VAL A 116 4.96 -1.65 9.06
CA VAL A 116 4.20 -2.79 9.56
C VAL A 116 3.49 -3.47 8.41
N LEU A 117 3.71 -4.77 8.26
CA LEU A 117 3.01 -5.58 7.25
C LEU A 117 1.85 -6.33 7.89
N ARG A 118 0.66 -6.31 7.30
CA ARG A 118 -0.47 -7.19 7.66
C ARG A 118 -0.78 -8.13 6.51
N VAL A 119 -0.82 -9.41 6.84
CA VAL A 119 -1.21 -10.49 5.94
C VAL A 119 -2.57 -11.02 6.40
N GLU A 120 -3.53 -11.01 5.48
CA GLU A 120 -4.79 -11.71 5.64
C GLU A 120 -4.64 -13.10 5.01
N THR A 121 -4.79 -14.16 5.82
CA THR A 121 -4.78 -15.55 5.34
C THR A 121 -5.99 -16.29 5.91
N SER A 122 -6.43 -17.36 5.23
CA SER A 122 -7.61 -18.14 5.60
C SER A 122 -7.54 -18.76 6.99
N ASP A 123 -6.33 -18.98 7.52
CA ASP A 123 -6.10 -19.80 8.71
C ASP A 123 -5.44 -19.07 9.90
N THR A 124 -5.08 -17.78 9.77
CA THR A 124 -4.59 -16.97 10.90
C THR A 124 -5.10 -15.53 10.84
N PRO A 125 -5.56 -14.96 11.98
CA PRO A 125 -5.98 -13.58 12.04
C PRO A 125 -4.75 -12.67 12.03
N GLU A 126 -4.65 -11.84 11.00
CA GLU A 126 -3.90 -10.58 10.91
C GLU A 126 -2.57 -10.58 11.70
N LEU A 127 -1.48 -11.01 11.06
CA LEU A 127 -0.14 -10.96 11.64
C LEU A 127 0.57 -9.68 11.25
N TRP A 128 1.14 -8.99 12.24
CA TRP A 128 1.93 -7.80 12.02
C TRP A 128 3.43 -8.03 12.13
N PHE A 129 4.21 -7.44 11.23
CA PHE A 129 5.68 -7.48 11.25
C PHE A 129 6.27 -6.08 11.25
N ALA A 130 7.05 -5.72 12.27
CA ALA A 130 7.80 -4.46 12.31
C ALA A 130 9.16 -4.64 11.62
N SER A 131 9.37 -3.99 10.48
CA SER A 131 10.69 -3.93 9.83
C SER A 131 11.60 -2.97 10.59
N ARG A 132 12.70 -3.46 11.18
CA ARG A 132 13.80 -2.67 11.76
C ARG A 132 15.06 -2.92 10.95
N ARG A 133 15.82 -1.85 10.71
CA ARG A 133 17.02 -1.65 9.85
C ARG A 133 18.23 -2.60 10.01
N GLU A 134 18.08 -3.87 10.36
CA GLU A 134 19.17 -4.87 10.32
C GLU A 134 18.88 -6.07 9.42
N THR A 135 17.71 -6.17 8.80
CA THR A 135 17.43 -7.18 7.77
C THR A 135 16.35 -6.62 6.84
N TYR A 136 16.26 -7.07 5.59
CA TYR A 136 15.36 -6.58 4.52
C TYR A 136 15.80 -5.24 3.89
N LEU A 137 16.83 -5.34 3.06
CA LEU A 137 17.18 -4.31 2.08
C LEU A 137 15.97 -4.05 1.17
N MET A 138 15.49 -2.80 1.13
CA MET A 138 14.92 -2.24 -0.09
C MET A 138 16.02 -2.25 -1.16
N GLU A 139 16.22 -3.39 -1.81
CA GLU A 139 17.00 -3.39 -3.03
C GLU A 139 16.11 -2.79 -4.11
N LEU A 140 16.23 -1.48 -4.25
CA LEU A 140 15.88 -0.75 -5.47
C LEU A 140 16.56 -1.48 -6.63
N LEU A 141 15.85 -2.44 -7.22
CA LEU A 141 16.10 -2.89 -8.60
C LEU A 141 15.63 -1.79 -9.55
N LEU A 142 16.23 -0.61 -9.39
CA LEU A 142 16.39 0.35 -10.46
C LEU A 142 17.78 0.09 -11.02
N ASN A 143 17.78 -0.49 -12.21
CA ASN A 143 18.94 -0.58 -13.08
C ASN A 143 19.66 0.78 -13.18
#